data_AF-A0A3P6RHR9-F1
#
_entry.id   AF-A0A3P6RHR9-F1
#
_cell.length_a   1.000
_cell.length_b   1.000
_cell.length_c   1.000
_cell.angle_alpha   90.00
_cell.angle_beta   90.00
_cell.angle_gamma   90.00
#
_symmetry.space_group_name_H-M   'P 1'
#
loop_
_entity.id
_entity.type
_entity.pdbx_description
1 polymer ?
#
loop_
_entity_poly.entity_id
_entity_poly.type
_entity_poly.pdbx_seq_one_letter_code
_entity_poly.pdbx_strand_id
1 'polypeptide(L)'
;MSDFLSHYFSFPAGVTKSVVAHRDLNPYNILVKDRSCPRLQLCIADFGLSVVFHGGRMGIDAAELTERGTARYMAGELIEGSLNLLDPMTSLLQTDVYSSALVLWELLWRCRDIWPTDEPPSYRIAYDNLVPRNPRVQDMYPVVVRDRRRPDTPPSVHKHKISGLSELWSCITDMWEHEPEGRTTAACSADRLRRLRKTMDPHGDL
;
A
#
# COMPACT_ATOMS: atom_id res chain seq x y z
N MET A 1 2.33 23.35 -0.89
CA MET A 1 2.72 21.98 -0.50
C MET A 1 3.51 21.93 0.80
N SER A 2 4.28 22.96 1.20
CA SER A 2 4.95 23.03 2.51
C SER A 2 3.99 23.08 3.71
N ASP A 3 2.84 23.74 3.55
CA ASP A 3 1.96 24.07 4.69
C ASP A 3 1.04 22.93 5.13
N PHE A 4 0.92 21.86 4.33
CA PHE A 4 0.10 20.70 4.69
C PHE A 4 0.82 19.74 5.66
N LEU A 5 2.16 19.81 5.71
CA LEU A 5 2.98 18.96 6.59
C LEU A 5 3.24 19.59 7.96
N SER A 6 3.18 20.92 8.08
CA SER A 6 3.48 21.62 9.34
C SER A 6 2.36 21.52 10.37
N HIS A 7 1.10 21.36 9.94
CA HIS A 7 -0.04 21.44 10.86
C HIS A 7 -0.40 20.14 11.59
N TYR A 8 0.11 18.99 11.18
CA TYR A 8 -0.25 17.70 11.79
C TYR A 8 0.84 17.03 12.65
N PHE A 9 2.05 17.60 12.75
CA PHE A 9 3.17 16.95 13.45
C PHE A 9 4.08 17.89 14.26
N SER A 10 3.51 18.87 14.97
CA SER A 10 4.28 19.64 15.96
C SER A 10 4.28 18.89 17.30
N PHE A 11 5.36 18.17 17.59
CA PHE A 11 5.62 17.61 18.91
C PHE A 11 6.13 18.70 19.86
N PRO A 12 5.97 18.55 21.19
CA PRO A 12 6.57 19.48 22.14
C PRO A 12 8.08 19.52 21.92
N ALA A 13 8.66 20.72 21.85
CA ALA A 13 10.10 21.03 21.69
C ALA A 13 10.67 21.19 20.26
N GLY A 14 9.88 21.58 19.26
CA GLY A 14 10.44 22.02 17.96
C GLY A 14 11.08 20.91 17.13
N VAL A 15 10.85 19.65 17.51
CA VAL A 15 11.27 18.48 16.74
C VAL A 15 10.29 18.26 15.60
N THR A 16 10.76 18.44 14.37
CA THR A 16 10.01 18.09 13.17
C THR A 16 10.07 16.58 12.96
N LYS A 17 8.91 15.95 12.78
CA LYS A 17 8.85 14.53 12.41
C LYS A 17 9.39 14.37 10.99
N SER A 18 10.49 13.65 10.85
CA SER A 18 11.06 13.30 9.54
C SER A 18 10.08 12.47 8.71
N VAL A 19 10.14 12.65 7.39
CA VAL A 19 9.42 11.78 6.44
C VAL A 19 10.21 10.48 6.31
N VAL A 20 9.50 9.34 6.29
CA VAL A 20 10.11 8.01 6.18
C VAL A 20 9.43 7.26 5.05
N ALA A 21 10.23 6.75 4.11
CA ALA A 21 9.78 5.75 3.14
C ALA A 21 10.25 4.36 3.61
N HIS A 22 9.34 3.40 3.65
CA HIS A 22 9.55 2.07 4.22
C HIS A 22 10.31 1.14 3.27
N ARG A 23 9.99 1.17 1.97
CA ARG A 23 10.62 0.42 0.86
C ARG A 23 10.43 -1.09 0.85
N ASP A 24 9.84 -1.68 1.88
CA ASP A 24 9.48 -3.11 1.89
C ASP A 24 8.13 -3.37 2.57
N LEU A 25 7.10 -2.59 2.25
CA LEU A 25 5.76 -2.85 2.76
C LEU A 25 5.20 -4.13 2.14
N ASN A 26 4.87 -5.09 3.00
CA ASN A 26 4.27 -6.35 2.62
C ASN A 26 3.54 -6.95 3.85
N PRO A 27 2.72 -8.00 3.69
CA PRO A 27 1.95 -8.59 4.79
C PRO A 27 2.82 -9.14 5.93
N TYR A 28 4.06 -9.55 5.67
CA TYR A 28 4.99 -10.06 6.68
C TYR A 28 5.58 -8.95 7.57
N ASN A 29 5.63 -7.72 7.06
CA ASN A 29 6.10 -6.53 7.76
C ASN A 29 4.94 -5.72 8.40
N ILE A 30 3.76 -6.33 8.54
CA ILE A 30 2.60 -5.74 9.21
C ILE A 30 2.13 -6.67 10.33
N LEU A 31 2.18 -6.17 11.56
CA LEU A 31 1.84 -6.91 12.76
C LEU A 31 0.43 -6.58 13.22
N VAL A 32 -0.26 -7.58 13.77
CA VAL A 32 -1.52 -7.38 14.49
C VAL A 32 -1.21 -7.14 15.96
N LYS A 33 -1.59 -5.96 16.48
CA LYS A 33 -1.23 -5.54 17.84
C LYS A 33 -1.92 -6.38 18.92
N ASP A 34 -3.22 -6.59 18.77
CA ASP A 34 -4.03 -7.38 19.71
C ASP A 34 -5.17 -8.04 18.94
N ARG A 35 -5.26 -9.37 19.05
CA ARG A 35 -6.30 -10.18 18.40
C ARG A 35 -7.59 -10.23 19.21
N SER A 36 -7.56 -9.83 20.49
CA SER A 36 -8.73 -9.80 21.36
C SER A 36 -9.57 -8.53 21.18
N CYS A 37 -8.99 -7.49 20.57
CA CYS A 37 -9.72 -6.28 20.21
C CYS A 37 -10.75 -6.58 19.10
N PRO A 38 -12.01 -6.11 19.23
CA PRO A 38 -13.03 -6.29 18.19
C PRO A 38 -12.63 -5.60 16.87
N ARG A 39 -11.84 -4.53 16.98
CA ARG A 39 -11.25 -3.81 15.85
C ARG A 39 -9.82 -4.25 15.61
N LEU A 40 -9.53 -4.69 14.39
CA LEU A 40 -8.19 -5.03 13.95
C LEU A 40 -7.28 -3.80 14.03
N GLN A 41 -6.24 -3.87 14.86
CA GLN A 41 -5.20 -2.84 14.94
C GLN A 41 -3.92 -3.38 14.32
N LEU A 42 -3.43 -2.67 13.30
CA LEU A 42 -2.22 -3.02 12.56
C LEU A 42 -1.08 -2.07 12.91
N CYS A 43 0.14 -2.60 12.92
CA CYS A 43 1.37 -1.82 13.08
C CYS A 43 2.35 -2.22 11.98
N ILE A 44 2.93 -1.22 11.31
CA ILE A 44 4.02 -1.43 10.37
C ILE A 44 5.30 -1.72 11.17
N ALA A 45 6.06 -2.71 10.74
CA ALA A 45 7.30 -3.18 11.35
C ALA A 45 8.38 -3.37 10.29
N ASP A 46 9.60 -3.67 10.74
CA ASP A 46 10.80 -3.87 9.91
C ASP A 46 11.19 -2.67 9.03
N PHE A 47 11.73 -1.64 9.70
CA PHE A 47 12.26 -0.44 9.05
C PHE A 47 13.71 -0.62 8.55
N GLY A 48 14.22 -1.85 8.42
CA GLY A 48 15.62 -2.11 8.08
C GLY A 48 16.04 -1.59 6.69
N LEU A 49 15.08 -1.44 5.77
CA LEU A 49 15.30 -0.89 4.43
C LEU A 49 14.83 0.57 4.28
N SER A 50 14.35 1.18 5.37
CA SER A 50 13.73 2.51 5.31
C SER A 50 14.71 3.63 5.03
N VAL A 51 14.20 4.70 4.41
CA VAL A 51 14.94 5.95 4.16
C VAL A 51 14.27 7.07 4.93
N VAL A 52 15.07 7.79 5.72
CA VAL A 52 14.62 8.96 6.49
C VAL A 52 15.04 10.23 5.77
N PHE A 53 14.07 11.11 5.52
CA PHE A 53 14.26 12.40 4.88
C PHE A 53 14.25 13.52 5.93
N HIS A 54 15.39 14.18 6.10
CA HIS A 54 15.56 15.34 6.97
C HIS A 54 15.57 16.61 6.12
N GLY A 55 14.58 17.48 6.29
CA GLY A 55 14.45 18.70 5.48
C GLY A 55 14.37 18.43 3.97
N GLY A 56 13.76 17.30 3.57
CA GLY A 56 13.65 16.86 2.17
C GLY A 56 14.89 16.15 1.61
N ARG A 57 15.97 16.01 2.40
CA ARG A 57 17.20 15.33 1.98
C ARG A 57 17.31 13.96 2.62
N MET A 58 17.72 12.98 1.84
CA MET A 58 18.06 11.63 2.30
C MET A 58 19.53 11.53 2.71
N GLY A 59 19.82 10.69 3.70
CA GLY A 59 21.18 10.46 4.20
C GLY A 59 21.95 9.33 3.51
N ILE A 60 21.42 8.75 2.43
CA ILE A 60 22.04 7.66 1.66
C ILE A 60 22.25 8.07 0.21
N ASP A 61 23.10 7.34 -0.52
CA ASP A 61 23.31 7.55 -1.95
C ASP A 61 22.08 7.07 -2.76
N ALA A 62 21.78 7.76 -3.85
CA ALA A 62 20.75 7.38 -4.81
C ALA A 62 21.01 5.98 -5.41
N ALA A 63 22.28 5.58 -5.56
CA ALA A 63 22.65 4.23 -6.01
C ALA A 63 22.17 3.12 -5.06
N GLU A 64 21.89 3.43 -3.79
CA GLU A 64 21.37 2.47 -2.80
C GLU A 64 19.83 2.38 -2.79
N LEU A 65 19.16 3.17 -3.62
CA LEU A 65 17.70 3.18 -3.73
C LEU A 65 17.14 2.03 -4.57
N THR A 66 17.93 1.52 -5.51
CA THR A 66 17.51 0.47 -6.42
C THR A 66 17.78 -0.93 -5.83
N GLU A 67 17.05 -1.94 -6.31
CA GLU A 67 17.29 -3.37 -6.06
C GLU A 67 17.04 -3.94 -4.64
N ARG A 68 16.38 -3.21 -3.74
CA ARG A 68 16.06 -3.70 -2.37
C ARG A 68 14.56 -3.87 -2.14
N GLY A 69 14.19 -4.85 -1.32
CA GLY A 69 12.80 -5.17 -0.95
C GLY A 69 12.29 -6.48 -1.56
N THR A 70 11.05 -6.83 -1.25
CA THR A 70 10.42 -8.06 -1.72
C THR A 70 9.87 -7.88 -3.14
N ALA A 71 10.46 -8.55 -4.13
CA ALA A 71 10.15 -8.36 -5.57
C ALA A 71 8.65 -8.39 -5.91
N ARG A 72 7.87 -9.26 -5.25
CA ARG A 72 6.41 -9.38 -5.46
C ARG A 72 5.64 -8.07 -5.21
N TYR A 73 6.12 -7.25 -4.30
CA TYR A 73 5.45 -6.02 -3.86
C TYR A 73 6.08 -4.76 -4.46
N MET A 74 7.16 -4.89 -5.24
CA MET A 74 7.82 -3.74 -5.86
C MET A 74 6.91 -3.07 -6.90
N ALA A 75 6.88 -1.74 -6.87
CA ALA A 75 6.24 -0.95 -7.91
C ALA A 75 7.00 -1.06 -9.25
N GLY A 76 6.32 -0.77 -10.37
CA GLY A 76 6.86 -0.95 -11.72
C GLY A 76 8.18 -0.19 -11.93
N GLU A 77 8.25 1.04 -11.42
CA GLU A 77 9.42 1.91 -11.54
C GLU A 77 10.66 1.40 -10.77
N LEU A 78 10.46 0.59 -9.73
CA LEU A 78 11.55 -0.12 -9.05
C LEU A 78 11.98 -1.35 -9.84
N ILE A 79 11.02 -2.06 -10.45
CA ILE A 79 11.26 -3.28 -11.24
C ILE A 79 12.04 -2.97 -12.52
N GLU A 80 11.73 -1.87 -13.20
CA GLU A 80 12.39 -1.48 -14.46
C GLU A 80 13.54 -0.48 -14.28
N GLY A 81 13.79 -0.01 -13.05
CA GLY A 81 14.87 0.94 -12.75
C GLY A 81 14.61 2.36 -13.26
N SER A 82 13.35 2.77 -13.38
CA SER A 82 12.92 4.10 -13.87
C SER A 82 12.56 5.09 -12.74
N LEU A 83 12.89 4.77 -11.48
CA LEU A 83 12.63 5.63 -10.32
C LEU A 83 13.17 7.07 -10.54
N ASN A 84 12.33 8.09 -10.30
CA ASN A 84 12.74 9.48 -10.44
C ASN A 84 13.67 9.92 -9.29
N LEU A 85 14.97 9.96 -9.57
CA LEU A 85 15.99 10.36 -8.60
C LEU A 85 16.12 11.87 -8.39
N LEU A 86 15.40 12.71 -9.16
CA LEU A 86 15.34 14.15 -8.93
C LEU A 86 14.38 14.51 -7.78
N ASP A 87 13.39 13.66 -7.51
CA ASP A 87 12.49 13.74 -6.35
C ASP A 87 12.34 12.38 -5.65
N PRO A 88 13.42 11.86 -5.03
CA PRO A 88 13.44 10.52 -4.45
C PRO A 88 12.46 10.40 -3.27
N MET A 89 12.15 11.49 -2.58
CA MET A 89 11.20 11.47 -1.47
C MET A 89 9.80 11.10 -1.97
N THR A 90 9.28 11.84 -2.95
CA THR A 90 7.95 11.56 -3.50
C THR A 90 7.92 10.20 -4.18
N SER A 91 8.95 9.85 -4.95
CA SER A 91 9.00 8.56 -5.66
C SER A 91 8.99 7.37 -4.70
N LEU A 92 9.82 7.36 -3.65
CA LEU A 92 9.82 6.24 -2.69
C LEU A 92 8.49 6.14 -1.92
N LEU A 93 7.89 7.27 -1.54
CA LEU A 93 6.56 7.25 -0.91
C LEU A 93 5.49 6.67 -1.85
N GLN A 94 5.57 6.94 -3.16
CA GLN A 94 4.64 6.36 -4.13
C GLN A 94 4.86 4.85 -4.34
N THR A 95 6.08 4.35 -4.15
CA THR A 95 6.33 2.90 -4.13
C THR A 95 5.68 2.24 -2.91
N ASP A 96 5.71 2.90 -1.73
CA ASP A 96 5.03 2.41 -0.53
C ASP A 96 3.50 2.40 -0.67
N VAL A 97 2.93 3.39 -1.36
CA VAL A 97 1.48 3.43 -1.67
C VAL A 97 1.09 2.24 -2.53
N TYR A 98 1.86 1.96 -3.59
CA TYR A 98 1.64 0.80 -4.46
C TYR A 98 1.67 -0.51 -3.65
N SER A 99 2.70 -0.71 -2.84
CA SER A 99 2.84 -1.90 -1.99
C SER A 99 1.68 -2.03 -0.98
N SER A 100 1.23 -0.92 -0.42
CA SER A 100 0.08 -0.89 0.49
C SER A 100 -1.22 -1.32 -0.19
N ALA A 101 -1.42 -0.99 -1.47
CA ALA A 101 -2.57 -1.43 -2.23
C ALA A 101 -2.63 -2.96 -2.36
N LEU A 102 -1.48 -3.60 -2.58
CA LEU A 102 -1.37 -5.06 -2.65
C LEU A 102 -1.71 -5.71 -1.30
N VAL A 103 -1.24 -5.14 -0.18
CA VAL A 103 -1.65 -5.59 1.16
C VAL A 103 -3.16 -5.45 1.37
N LEU A 104 -3.75 -4.31 0.99
CA LEU A 104 -5.19 -4.09 1.10
C LEU A 104 -5.98 -5.08 0.24
N TRP A 105 -5.48 -5.42 -0.94
CA TRP A 105 -6.08 -6.45 -1.79
C TRP A 105 -6.10 -7.82 -1.10
N GLU A 106 -5.00 -8.22 -0.47
CA GLU A 106 -4.92 -9.50 0.26
C GLU A 106 -5.86 -9.54 1.48
N LEU A 107 -5.97 -8.42 2.21
CA LEU A 107 -6.93 -8.26 3.30
C LEU A 107 -8.38 -8.37 2.79
N LEU A 108 -8.68 -7.67 1.69
CA LEU A 108 -10.02 -7.67 1.09
C LEU A 108 -10.44 -9.08 0.67
N TRP A 109 -9.55 -9.86 0.07
CA TRP A 109 -9.83 -11.25 -0.31
C TRP A 109 -10.16 -12.18 0.87
N ARG A 110 -9.79 -11.80 2.09
CA ARG A 110 -10.09 -12.53 3.33
C ARG A 110 -11.30 -11.99 4.10
N CYS A 111 -11.91 -10.89 3.66
CA CYS A 111 -13.14 -10.36 4.26
C CYS A 111 -14.31 -11.31 3.99
N ARG A 112 -14.98 -11.82 5.04
CA ARG A 112 -16.10 -12.76 4.91
C ARG A 112 -17.28 -12.16 4.17
N ASP A 113 -17.61 -10.91 4.50
CA ASP A 113 -18.78 -10.20 3.99
C ASP A 113 -18.79 -10.03 2.48
N ILE A 114 -17.62 -10.13 1.83
CA ILE A 114 -17.51 -10.01 0.37
C ILE A 114 -17.71 -11.35 -0.35
N TRP A 115 -18.01 -12.44 0.35
CA TRP A 115 -18.20 -13.78 -0.25
C TRP A 115 -19.63 -14.29 -0.02
N PRO A 116 -20.31 -14.86 -1.04
CA PRO A 116 -21.71 -15.29 -0.92
C PRO A 116 -22.00 -16.38 0.12
N THR A 117 -20.99 -17.17 0.48
CA THR A 117 -21.10 -18.30 1.41
C THR A 117 -20.60 -17.96 2.82
N ASP A 118 -20.29 -16.69 3.10
CA ASP A 118 -19.58 -16.22 4.31
C ASP A 118 -18.21 -16.89 4.54
N GLU A 119 -17.74 -17.67 3.58
CA GLU A 119 -16.47 -18.40 3.62
C GLU A 119 -15.51 -17.85 2.55
N PRO A 120 -14.47 -17.10 2.96
CA PRO A 120 -13.46 -16.60 2.04
C PRO A 120 -12.55 -17.74 1.57
N PRO A 121 -12.09 -17.70 0.30
CA PRO A 121 -11.20 -18.71 -0.26
C PRO A 121 -9.87 -18.74 0.50
N SER A 122 -9.11 -19.84 0.37
CA SER A 122 -7.77 -19.95 0.95
C SER A 122 -6.94 -18.71 0.68
N TYR A 123 -6.13 -18.30 1.66
CA TYR A 123 -5.31 -17.08 1.56
C TYR A 123 -4.50 -17.08 0.26
N ARG A 124 -4.68 -16.00 -0.50
CA ARG A 124 -3.97 -15.70 -1.75
C ARG A 124 -2.97 -14.60 -1.47
N ILE A 125 -1.79 -14.75 -2.06
CA ILE A 125 -0.76 -13.72 -2.06
C ILE A 125 -0.86 -12.93 -3.37
N ALA A 126 -0.56 -11.63 -3.37
CA ALA A 126 -0.63 -10.81 -4.58
C ALA A 126 0.11 -11.46 -5.76
N TYR A 127 -0.51 -11.52 -6.93
CA TYR A 127 0.05 -12.14 -8.15
C TYR A 127 0.28 -13.67 -8.10
N ASP A 128 -0.28 -14.40 -7.14
CA ASP A 128 -0.13 -15.87 -7.01
C ASP A 128 -0.46 -16.68 -8.28
N ASN A 129 -1.39 -16.19 -9.10
CA ASN A 129 -1.81 -16.81 -10.35
C ASN A 129 -0.95 -16.39 -11.55
N LEU A 130 -0.08 -15.39 -11.41
CA LEU A 130 0.68 -14.79 -12.52
C LEU A 130 2.18 -15.03 -12.43
N VAL A 131 2.73 -15.29 -11.24
CA VAL A 131 4.16 -15.46 -11.02
C VAL A 131 4.45 -16.63 -10.07
N PRO A 132 5.68 -17.19 -10.07
CA PRO A 132 6.08 -18.23 -9.12
C PRO A 132 5.91 -17.80 -7.66
N ARG A 133 5.92 -18.77 -6.73
CA ARG A 133 5.75 -18.50 -5.29
C ARG A 133 6.80 -17.54 -4.70
N ASN A 134 8.04 -17.60 -5.16
CA ASN A 134 9.13 -16.71 -4.74
C ASN A 134 9.69 -16.02 -6.00
N PRO A 135 9.01 -14.99 -6.53
CA PRO A 135 9.36 -14.38 -7.79
C PRO A 135 10.59 -13.50 -7.61
N ARG A 136 11.41 -13.42 -8.67
CA ARG A 136 12.45 -12.41 -8.82
C ARG A 136 11.92 -11.24 -9.65
N VAL A 137 12.68 -10.15 -9.69
CA VAL A 137 12.36 -8.98 -10.53
C VAL A 137 12.07 -9.38 -11.99
N GLN A 138 12.81 -10.35 -12.53
CA GLN A 138 12.63 -10.87 -13.89
C GLN A 138 11.28 -11.57 -14.11
N ASP A 139 10.70 -12.20 -13.07
CA ASP A 139 9.37 -12.81 -13.15
C ASP A 139 8.26 -11.75 -13.05
N MET A 140 8.52 -10.66 -12.31
CA MET A 140 7.57 -9.57 -12.09
C MET A 140 7.49 -8.60 -13.26
N TYR A 141 8.62 -8.33 -13.95
CA TYR A 141 8.71 -7.42 -15.09
C TYR A 141 7.65 -7.68 -16.18
N PRO A 142 7.52 -8.90 -16.75
CA PRO A 142 6.53 -9.15 -17.79
C PRO A 142 5.11 -8.86 -17.30
N VAL A 143 4.81 -9.14 -16.04
CA VAL A 143 3.46 -9.01 -15.47
C VAL A 143 3.12 -7.56 -15.12
N VAL A 144 3.97 -6.89 -14.34
CA VAL A 144 3.66 -5.57 -13.74
C VAL A 144 4.01 -4.42 -14.66
N VAL A 145 5.14 -4.53 -15.38
CA VAL A 145 5.68 -3.45 -16.22
C VAL A 145 5.18 -3.59 -17.65
N ARG A 146 5.51 -4.71 -18.31
CA ARG A 146 5.21 -4.90 -19.73
C ARG A 146 3.71 -5.09 -19.99
N ASP A 147 3.08 -6.03 -19.29
CA ASP A 147 1.68 -6.39 -19.52
C ASP A 147 0.72 -5.59 -18.62
N ARG A 148 1.27 -4.74 -17.73
CA ARG A 148 0.55 -3.84 -16.81
C ARG A 148 -0.59 -4.51 -16.02
N ARG A 149 -0.41 -5.80 -15.69
CA ARG A 149 -1.41 -6.57 -14.95
C ARG A 149 -1.43 -6.18 -13.48
N ARG A 150 -2.57 -6.42 -12.85
CA ARG A 150 -2.81 -6.26 -11.41
C ARG A 150 -3.49 -7.52 -10.86
N PRO A 151 -3.48 -7.73 -9.53
CA PRO A 151 -4.22 -8.83 -8.91
C PRO A 151 -5.72 -8.79 -9.25
N ASP A 152 -6.35 -9.96 -9.28
CA ASP A 152 -7.73 -10.11 -9.77
C ASP A 152 -8.75 -9.30 -8.95
N THR A 153 -9.73 -8.70 -9.62
CA THR A 153 -10.87 -8.05 -8.94
C THR A 153 -11.70 -9.08 -8.18
N PRO A 154 -12.03 -8.86 -6.89
CA PRO A 154 -12.94 -9.73 -6.16
C PRO A 154 -14.33 -9.78 -6.85
N PRO A 155 -14.90 -10.98 -7.12
CA PRO A 155 -16.15 -11.09 -7.90
C PRO A 155 -17.36 -10.35 -7.32
N SER A 156 -17.34 -10.04 -6.02
CA SER A 156 -18.40 -9.33 -5.30
C SER A 156 -18.41 -7.82 -5.52
N VAL A 157 -17.29 -7.22 -5.94
CA VAL A 157 -17.20 -5.78 -6.24
C VAL A 157 -18.25 -5.38 -7.28
N HIS A 158 -18.48 -6.22 -8.30
CA HIS A 158 -19.44 -5.96 -9.37
C HIS A 158 -20.90 -6.25 -9.00
N LYS A 159 -21.15 -6.84 -7.83
CA LYS A 159 -22.51 -7.27 -7.45
C LYS A 159 -23.31 -6.15 -6.77
N HIS A 160 -22.71 -4.98 -6.49
CA HIS A 160 -23.33 -3.78 -5.89
C HIS A 160 -24.18 -4.00 -4.62
N LYS A 161 -24.07 -5.17 -3.96
CA LYS A 161 -24.87 -5.51 -2.77
C LYS A 161 -24.29 -4.94 -1.48
N ILE A 162 -23.00 -4.61 -1.47
CA ILE A 162 -22.27 -4.14 -0.29
C ILE A 162 -21.97 -2.66 -0.50
N SER A 163 -22.65 -1.80 0.27
CA SER A 163 -22.43 -0.36 0.24
C SER A 163 -20.96 -0.04 0.52
N GLY A 164 -20.36 0.88 -0.24
CA GLY A 164 -18.96 1.28 -0.06
C GLY A 164 -17.92 0.34 -0.64
N LEU A 165 -18.26 -0.89 -1.07
CA LEU A 165 -17.29 -1.85 -1.60
C LEU A 165 -16.71 -1.41 -2.95
N SER A 166 -17.52 -0.82 -3.82
CA SER A 166 -17.04 -0.30 -5.12
C SER A 166 -16.08 0.87 -4.92
N GLU A 167 -16.36 1.72 -3.94
CA GLU A 167 -15.55 2.88 -3.59
C GLU A 167 -14.26 2.46 -2.88
N LEU A 168 -14.30 1.43 -2.04
CA LEU A 168 -13.12 0.79 -1.46
C LEU A 168 -12.24 0.18 -2.55
N TRP A 169 -12.84 -0.55 -3.49
CA TRP A 169 -12.11 -1.11 -4.63
C TRP A 169 -11.46 -0.02 -5.46
N SER A 170 -12.21 1.04 -5.82
CA SER A 170 -11.64 2.20 -6.51
C SER A 170 -10.50 2.84 -5.72
N CYS A 171 -10.62 2.95 -4.39
CA CYS A 171 -9.53 3.47 -3.57
C CYS A 171 -8.27 2.61 -3.66
N ILE A 172 -8.40 1.27 -3.66
CA ILE A 172 -7.28 0.34 -3.82
C ILE A 172 -6.68 0.48 -5.22
N THR A 173 -7.53 0.58 -6.27
CA THR A 173 -7.02 0.69 -7.64
C THR A 173 -6.27 1.99 -7.89
N ASP A 174 -6.75 3.10 -7.33
CA ASP A 174 -6.07 4.39 -7.44
C ASP A 174 -4.72 4.41 -6.70
N MET A 175 -4.46 3.47 -5.79
CA MET A 175 -3.17 3.36 -5.08
C MET A 175 -2.12 2.58 -5.89
N TRP A 176 -2.52 1.72 -6.82
CA TRP A 176 -1.58 0.91 -7.62
C TRP A 176 -1.56 1.26 -9.10
N GLU A 177 -1.99 2.48 -9.44
CA GLU A 177 -1.87 3.01 -10.79
C GLU A 177 -0.46 2.81 -11.35
N HIS A 178 -0.35 2.59 -12.66
CA HIS A 178 0.93 2.29 -13.28
C HIS A 178 1.90 3.47 -13.13
N GLU A 179 1.46 4.65 -13.56
CA GLU A 179 2.22 5.89 -13.42
C GLU A 179 2.19 6.35 -11.94
N PRO A 180 3.35 6.58 -11.29
CA PRO A 180 3.42 7.03 -9.91
C PRO A 180 2.64 8.33 -9.64
N GLU A 181 2.56 9.24 -10.62
CA GLU A 181 1.84 10.51 -10.52
C GLU A 181 0.30 10.33 -10.53
N GLY A 182 -0.18 9.22 -11.08
CA GLY A 182 -1.60 8.84 -11.05
C GLY A 182 -2.03 8.27 -9.70
N ARG A 183 -1.06 7.85 -8.86
CA ARG A 183 -1.35 7.25 -7.56
C ARG A 183 -1.75 8.32 -6.54
N THR A 184 -2.78 8.01 -5.76
CA THR A 184 -3.16 8.83 -4.62
C THR A 184 -2.06 8.83 -3.54
N THR A 185 -1.99 9.88 -2.71
CA THR A 185 -1.03 9.88 -1.59
C THR A 185 -1.53 9.01 -0.44
N ALA A 186 -0.63 8.50 0.40
CA ALA A 186 -1.01 7.75 1.61
C ALA A 186 -1.99 8.51 2.51
N ALA A 187 -1.82 9.84 2.63
CA ALA A 187 -2.74 10.69 3.40
C ALA A 187 -4.14 10.74 2.77
N CYS A 188 -4.22 10.93 1.45
CA CYS A 188 -5.49 10.93 0.72
C CYS A 188 -6.20 9.58 0.78
N SER A 189 -5.48 8.46 0.62
CA SER A 189 -6.02 7.10 0.80
C SER A 189 -6.57 6.91 2.21
N ALA A 190 -5.79 7.28 3.23
CA ALA A 190 -6.21 7.13 4.62
C ALA A 190 -7.49 7.93 4.91
N ASP A 191 -7.59 9.16 4.40
CA ASP A 191 -8.81 9.97 4.55
C ASP A 191 -10.01 9.36 3.82
N ARG A 192 -9.80 8.80 2.62
CA ARG A 192 -10.85 8.13 1.86
C ARG A 192 -11.34 6.87 2.58
N LEU A 193 -10.44 6.04 3.10
CA LEU A 193 -10.76 4.86 3.91
C LEU A 193 -11.49 5.25 5.21
N ARG A 194 -11.09 6.33 5.89
CA ARG A 194 -11.80 6.85 7.08
C ARG A 194 -13.23 7.29 6.78
N ARG A 195 -13.46 7.91 5.62
CA ARG A 195 -14.81 8.27 5.16
C ARG A 195 -15.63 7.03 4.84
N LEU A 196 -15.06 6.06 4.11
CA LEU A 196 -15.73 4.81 3.77
C LEU A 196 -16.12 4.00 5.00
N ARG A 197 -15.28 3.98 6.04
CA ARG A 197 -15.63 3.34 7.32
C ARG A 197 -16.97 3.86 7.86
N LYS A 198 -17.23 5.17 7.79
CA LYS A 198 -18.51 5.74 8.27
C LYS A 198 -19.70 5.33 7.39
N THR A 199 -19.47 5.00 6.12
CA THR A 199 -20.50 4.52 5.20
C THR A 199 -20.79 3.04 5.39
N MET A 200 -19.74 2.24 5.64
CA MET A 200 -19.82 0.78 5.78
C MET A 200 -20.21 0.35 7.20
N ASP A 201 -19.91 1.18 8.20
CA ASP A 201 -20.31 1.02 9.60
C ASP A 201 -20.89 2.33 10.14
N PRO A 202 -22.13 2.68 9.77
CA PRO A 202 -22.76 3.94 10.16
C PRO A 202 -23.13 4.01 11.65
N HIS A 203 -23.24 2.86 12.32
CA HIS A 203 -23.62 2.77 13.73
C HIS A 203 -22.42 2.63 14.67
N GLY A 204 -21.23 2.27 14.14
CA GLY A 204 -20.02 2.12 14.94
C GLY A 204 -20.00 0.82 15.75
N ASP A 205 -20.84 -0.14 15.35
CA ASP A 205 -21.08 -1.40 16.07
C ASP A 205 -19.97 -2.44 15.80
N LEU A 206 -19.07 -2.16 14.85
CA LEU A 206 -17.80 -2.88 14.62
C LEU A 206 -16.64 -2.21 15.36
#